data_AF-H3ZEV4-F1
#
_entry.id   AF-H3ZEV4-F1
#
_cell.length_a   1.000
_cell.length_b   1.000
_cell.length_c   1.000
_cell.angle_alpha   90.00
_cell.angle_beta   90.00
_cell.angle_gamma   90.00
#
_symmetry.space_group_name_H-M   'P 1'
#
loop_
_entity.id
_entity.type
_entity.pdbx_description
1 polymer ?
#
loop_
_entity_poly.entity_id
_entity_poly.type
_entity_poly.pdbx_seq_one_letter_code
_entity_poly.pdbx_strand_id
1 'polypeptide(L)'
;MKNFGFLMIFSAFIVFSLTRIVYGTVEVFKNPSLALYMTTIADATGSHSTSLVRELRMSFYLFLGADPNEPQYWGRSAFEEAVVTENINAIRKLTPIVKEDSYILGARLACVSSDYEILEIIFKARGERNLTPTIFCDLKE
;
A
#
# COMPACT_ATOMS: atom_id res chain seq x y z
N MET A 1 24.92 -39.82 18.44
CA MET A 1 25.40 -38.63 17.69
C MET A 1 24.39 -38.14 16.61
N LYS A 2 23.07 -38.39 16.73
CA LYS A 2 22.07 -37.94 15.73
C LYS A 2 21.42 -36.57 16.06
N ASN A 3 21.45 -36.14 17.32
CA ASN A 3 20.80 -34.90 17.77
C ASN A 3 21.62 -33.63 17.51
N PHE A 4 22.93 -33.77 17.25
CA PHE A 4 23.83 -32.63 17.10
C PHE A 4 23.71 -31.97 15.71
N GLY A 5 23.48 -32.77 14.66
CA GLY A 5 23.27 -32.26 13.30
C GLY A 5 21.91 -31.56 13.14
N PHE A 6 20.87 -32.06 13.80
CA PHE A 6 19.55 -31.42 13.80
C PHE A 6 19.58 -30.05 14.49
N LEU A 7 20.30 -29.93 15.59
CA LEU A 7 20.45 -28.67 16.33
C LEU A 7 21.20 -27.60 15.51
N MET A 8 22.23 -27.98 14.74
CA MET A 8 22.98 -27.06 13.88
C MET A 8 22.19 -26.58 12.67
N ILE A 9 21.36 -27.45 12.06
CA ILE A 9 20.52 -27.07 10.93
C ILE A 9 19.40 -26.13 11.39
N PHE A 10 18.81 -26.42 12.56
CA PHE A 10 17.77 -25.58 13.16
C PHE A 10 18.28 -24.19 13.53
N SER A 11 19.48 -24.08 14.13
CA SER A 11 20.08 -22.79 14.47
C SER A 11 20.48 -21.99 13.23
N ALA A 12 21.02 -22.63 12.19
CA ALA A 12 21.31 -21.96 10.91
C ALA A 12 20.04 -21.43 10.23
N PHE A 13 18.93 -22.17 10.27
CA PHE A 13 17.64 -21.74 9.71
C PHE A 13 17.05 -20.54 10.46
N ILE A 14 17.17 -20.52 11.80
CA ILE A 14 16.74 -19.37 12.63
C ILE A 14 17.56 -18.13 12.32
N VAL A 15 18.89 -18.27 12.24
CA VAL A 15 19.80 -17.14 11.92
C VAL A 15 19.54 -16.61 10.52
N PHE A 16 19.33 -17.48 9.53
CA PHE A 16 18.98 -17.07 8.16
C PHE A 16 17.63 -16.36 8.07
N SER A 17 16.63 -16.85 8.81
CA SER A 17 15.30 -16.23 8.86
C SER A 17 15.34 -14.86 9.56
N LEU A 18 16.06 -14.77 10.70
CA LEU A 18 16.25 -13.51 11.43
C LEU A 18 17.03 -12.50 10.60
N THR A 19 18.12 -12.90 9.94
CA THR A 19 18.89 -12.01 9.08
C THR A 19 18.07 -11.53 7.88
N ARG A 20 17.24 -12.37 7.25
CA ARG A 20 16.33 -11.89 6.18
C ARG A 20 15.26 -10.92 6.69
N ILE A 21 14.71 -11.15 7.88
CA ILE A 21 13.76 -10.21 8.50
C ILE A 21 14.46 -8.90 8.84
N VAL A 22 15.68 -8.95 9.40
CA VAL A 22 16.46 -7.75 9.79
C VAL A 22 16.98 -6.99 8.57
N TYR A 23 17.55 -7.65 7.57
CA TYR A 23 17.99 -6.96 6.34
C TYR A 23 16.81 -6.46 5.51
N GLY A 24 15.76 -7.27 5.36
CA GLY A 24 14.53 -6.86 4.69
C GLY A 24 13.85 -5.68 5.38
N THR A 25 13.96 -5.57 6.71
CA THR A 25 13.52 -4.38 7.45
C THR A 25 14.51 -3.22 7.32
N VAL A 26 15.83 -3.43 7.35
CA VAL A 26 16.85 -2.37 7.23
C VAL A 26 16.84 -1.67 5.88
N GLU A 27 16.66 -2.39 4.76
CA GLU A 27 16.54 -1.73 3.45
C GLU A 27 15.24 -0.94 3.31
N VAL A 28 14.16 -1.43 3.94
CA VAL A 28 12.86 -0.79 4.02
C VAL A 28 12.87 0.44 4.94
N PHE A 29 13.63 0.42 6.05
CA PHE A 29 13.80 1.57 6.94
C PHE A 29 14.56 2.72 6.28
N LYS A 30 15.38 2.45 5.26
CA LYS A 30 16.10 3.51 4.51
C LYS A 30 15.16 4.32 3.61
N ASN A 31 14.04 3.75 3.18
CA ASN A 31 13.04 4.44 2.38
C ASN A 31 11.62 3.94 2.74
N PRO A 32 11.04 4.49 3.83
CA PRO A 32 9.72 4.04 4.30
C PRO A 32 8.61 4.34 3.28
N SER A 33 8.75 5.38 2.45
CA SER A 33 7.82 5.69 1.34
C SER A 33 7.81 4.58 0.28
N LEU A 34 8.99 4.09 -0.13
CA LEU A 34 9.11 2.95 -1.04
C LEU A 34 8.54 1.66 -0.43
N ALA A 35 8.74 1.43 0.87
CA ALA A 35 8.19 0.24 1.54
C ALA A 35 6.66 0.27 1.64
N LEU A 36 6.09 1.45 1.87
CA LEU A 36 4.65 1.66 1.81
C LEU A 36 4.12 1.33 0.41
N TYR A 37 4.79 1.83 -0.64
CA TYR A 37 4.48 1.52 -2.04
C TYR A 37 4.57 0.01 -2.36
N MET A 38 5.62 -0.67 -1.91
CA MET A 38 5.71 -2.13 -2.10
C MET A 38 4.59 -2.88 -1.37
N THR A 39 4.10 -2.35 -0.24
CA THR A 39 2.98 -2.93 0.50
C THR A 39 1.66 -2.78 -0.29
N THR A 40 1.49 -1.71 -1.06
CA THR A 40 0.30 -1.50 -1.90
C THR A 40 0.32 -2.35 -3.18
N ILE A 41 1.50 -2.68 -3.73
CA ILE A 41 1.66 -3.49 -4.97
C ILE A 41 1.54 -4.99 -4.74
N ALA A 42 1.80 -5.49 -3.52
CA ALA A 42 2.04 -6.91 -3.27
C ALA A 42 0.87 -7.88 -3.57
N ASP A 43 -0.14 -7.50 -4.36
CA ASP A 43 -1.26 -8.31 -4.85
C ASP A 43 -1.21 -8.55 -6.37
N ALA A 44 -0.40 -9.51 -6.80
CA ALA A 44 -0.63 -10.19 -8.09
C ALA A 44 -1.48 -11.47 -7.93
N THR A 45 -1.87 -11.85 -6.70
CA THR A 45 -2.58 -13.11 -6.41
C THR A 45 -4.09 -12.98 -6.23
N GLY A 46 -4.69 -11.81 -6.52
CA GLY A 46 -6.14 -11.66 -6.67
C GLY A 46 -6.98 -11.87 -5.41
N SER A 47 -6.41 -11.76 -4.21
CA SER A 47 -7.19 -11.76 -2.97
C SER A 47 -7.46 -10.32 -2.56
N HIS A 48 -8.72 -9.86 -2.64
CA HIS A 48 -9.14 -8.57 -2.09
C HIS A 48 -8.70 -8.47 -0.63
N SER A 49 -7.65 -7.69 -0.38
CA SER A 49 -6.81 -7.95 0.78
C SER A 49 -7.39 -7.43 2.09
N THR A 50 -7.99 -8.33 2.86
CA THR A 50 -8.41 -8.13 4.26
C THR A 50 -7.32 -8.53 5.26
N SER A 51 -6.09 -8.74 4.80
CA SER A 51 -5.01 -9.23 5.67
C SER A 51 -4.63 -8.17 6.71
N LEU A 52 -5.00 -8.41 7.97
CA LEU A 52 -4.59 -7.65 9.15
C LEU A 52 -3.09 -7.33 9.17
N VAL A 53 -2.26 -8.25 8.66
CA VAL A 53 -0.80 -8.08 8.58
C VAL A 53 -0.41 -6.92 7.64
N ARG A 54 -1.11 -6.74 6.52
CA ARG A 54 -0.86 -5.61 5.61
C ARG A 54 -1.29 -4.30 6.23
N GLU A 55 -2.46 -4.28 6.87
CA GLU A 55 -2.94 -3.08 7.55
C GLU A 55 -1.96 -2.60 8.63
N LEU A 56 -1.42 -3.54 9.41
CA LEU A 56 -0.39 -3.28 10.43
C LEU A 56 0.90 -2.76 9.80
N ARG A 57 1.37 -3.37 8.69
CA ARG A 57 2.58 -2.92 7.99
C ARG A 57 2.43 -1.51 7.43
N MET A 58 1.31 -1.19 6.78
CA MET A 58 1.05 0.17 6.29
C MET A 58 1.02 1.17 7.44
N SER A 59 0.32 0.86 8.54
CA SER A 59 0.33 1.68 9.76
C SER A 59 1.74 1.92 10.28
N PHE A 60 2.56 0.89 10.29
CA PHE A 60 3.93 0.97 10.76
C PHE A 60 4.79 1.89 9.87
N TYR A 61 4.71 1.77 8.55
CA TYR A 61 5.47 2.64 7.65
C TYR A 61 5.01 4.10 7.70
N LEU A 62 3.70 4.34 7.81
CA LEU A 62 3.18 5.68 8.05
C LEU A 62 3.70 6.26 9.38
N PHE A 63 3.75 5.46 10.44
CA PHE A 63 4.32 5.87 11.72
C PHE A 63 5.82 6.21 11.62
N LEU A 64 6.56 5.54 10.75
CA LEU A 64 7.98 5.81 10.49
C LEU A 64 8.22 7.04 9.59
N GLY A 65 7.16 7.74 9.17
CA GLY A 65 7.27 8.93 8.33
C GLY A 65 7.35 8.65 6.83
N ALA A 66 6.83 7.51 6.36
CA ALA A 66 6.59 7.32 4.92
C ALA A 66 5.70 8.44 4.38
N ASP A 67 6.12 9.13 3.31
CA ASP A 67 5.27 10.09 2.61
C ASP A 67 4.41 9.35 1.58
N PRO A 68 3.08 9.25 1.77
CA PRO A 68 2.21 8.55 0.83
C PRO A 68 2.07 9.28 -0.52
N ASN A 69 2.55 10.53 -0.62
CA ASN A 69 2.51 11.36 -1.83
C ASN A 69 3.82 11.29 -2.63
N GLU A 70 4.87 10.70 -2.09
CA GLU A 70 6.17 10.65 -2.76
C GLU A 70 6.14 9.62 -3.90
N PRO A 71 6.40 10.03 -5.15
CA PRO A 71 6.39 9.12 -6.29
C PRO A 71 7.54 8.10 -6.20
N GLN A 72 7.24 6.85 -6.55
CA GLN A 72 8.17 5.72 -6.43
C GLN A 72 8.54 5.11 -7.80
N TYR A 73 8.67 3.78 -7.88
CA TYR A 73 9.31 3.01 -8.97
C TYR A 73 8.69 3.24 -10.37
N TRP A 74 7.48 3.79 -10.45
CA TRP A 74 6.78 4.12 -11.71
C TRP A 74 6.29 5.57 -11.78
N GLY A 75 6.87 6.45 -10.97
CA GLY A 75 6.40 7.84 -10.84
C GLY A 75 5.06 7.97 -10.12
N ARG A 76 4.50 6.85 -9.63
CA ARG A 76 3.26 6.82 -8.87
C ARG A 76 3.50 6.91 -7.38
N SER A 77 2.63 7.62 -6.69
CA SER A 77 2.56 7.61 -5.24
C SER A 77 1.99 6.27 -4.71
N ALA A 78 2.13 6.01 -3.41
CA ALA A 78 1.55 4.82 -2.79
C ALA A 78 0.02 4.80 -2.87
N PHE A 79 -0.62 5.97 -2.85
CA PHE A 79 -2.06 6.09 -3.01
C PHE A 79 -2.53 5.79 -4.43
N GLU A 80 -1.88 6.37 -5.45
CA GLU A 80 -2.20 6.06 -6.85
C GLU A 80 -2.06 4.58 -7.16
N GLU A 81 -1.02 3.95 -6.62
CA GLU A 81 -0.82 2.51 -6.77
C GLU A 81 -1.92 1.70 -6.08
N ALA A 82 -2.34 2.11 -4.88
CA ALA A 82 -3.46 1.48 -4.19
C ALA A 82 -4.77 1.55 -4.98
N VAL A 83 -4.98 2.62 -5.77
CA VAL A 83 -6.12 2.73 -6.68
C VAL A 83 -5.97 1.76 -7.86
N VAL A 84 -4.80 1.72 -8.51
CA VAL A 84 -4.57 0.86 -9.68
C VAL A 84 -4.64 -0.63 -9.32
N THR A 85 -4.22 -1.00 -8.12
CA THR A 85 -4.29 -2.39 -7.63
C THR A 85 -5.58 -2.70 -6.88
N GLU A 86 -6.55 -1.78 -6.87
CA GLU A 86 -7.85 -1.91 -6.20
C GLU A 86 -7.73 -2.33 -4.72
N ASN A 87 -6.65 -1.88 -4.06
CA ASN A 87 -6.38 -2.22 -2.66
C ASN A 87 -7.23 -1.36 -1.72
N ILE A 88 -8.47 -1.80 -1.50
CA ILE A 88 -9.50 -1.10 -0.71
C ILE A 88 -9.00 -0.62 0.65
N ASN A 89 -8.23 -1.45 1.36
CA ASN A 89 -7.72 -1.09 2.69
C ASN A 89 -6.65 0.00 2.63
N ALA A 90 -5.76 -0.06 1.65
CA ALA A 90 -4.81 1.01 1.41
C ALA A 90 -5.54 2.30 1.00
N ILE A 91 -6.52 2.23 0.11
CA ILE A 91 -7.34 3.39 -0.32
C ILE A 91 -7.97 4.06 0.90
N ARG A 92 -8.68 3.32 1.75
CA ARG A 92 -9.33 3.87 2.95
C ARG A 92 -8.36 4.54 3.90
N LYS A 93 -7.14 4.01 4.01
CA LYS A 93 -6.14 4.47 4.97
C LYS A 93 -5.33 5.66 4.48
N LEU A 94 -5.06 5.71 3.18
CA LEU A 94 -4.23 6.75 2.55
C LEU A 94 -5.05 7.97 2.13
N THR A 95 -6.29 7.79 1.67
CA THR A 95 -7.15 8.90 1.20
C THR A 95 -7.26 10.09 2.18
N PRO A 96 -7.38 9.89 3.51
CA PRO A 96 -7.49 11.02 4.45
C PRO A 96 -6.21 11.83 4.63
N ILE A 97 -5.05 11.28 4.24
CA ILE A 97 -3.72 11.85 4.56
C ILE A 97 -2.93 12.30 3.32
N VAL A 98 -3.42 11.99 2.12
CA VAL A 98 -2.80 12.47 0.88
C VAL A 98 -3.14 13.92 0.59
N LYS A 99 -2.21 14.59 -0.10
CA LYS A 99 -2.36 15.95 -0.62
C LYS A 99 -3.41 15.96 -1.73
N GLU A 100 -3.95 17.13 -2.00
CA GLU A 100 -5.02 17.31 -2.99
C GLU A 100 -4.62 16.85 -4.39
N ASP A 101 -3.40 17.16 -4.83
CA ASP A 101 -2.91 16.76 -6.15
C ASP A 101 -2.88 15.22 -6.31
N SER A 102 -2.36 14.51 -5.31
CA SER A 102 -2.32 13.04 -5.29
C SER A 102 -3.73 12.44 -5.19
N TYR A 103 -4.62 13.07 -4.41
CA TYR A 103 -6.03 12.70 -4.31
C TYR A 103 -6.74 12.79 -5.67
N ILE A 104 -6.65 13.94 -6.34
CA ILE A 104 -7.27 14.18 -7.65
C ILE A 104 -6.71 13.20 -8.67
N LEU A 105 -5.39 13.00 -8.70
CA LEU A 105 -4.75 12.10 -9.64
C LEU A 105 -5.19 10.64 -9.42
N GLY A 106 -5.22 10.16 -8.17
CA GLY A 106 -5.71 8.83 -7.85
C GLY A 106 -7.19 8.65 -8.20
N ALA A 107 -8.05 9.62 -7.91
CA ALA A 107 -9.45 9.58 -8.30
C ALA A 107 -9.62 9.56 -9.84
N ARG A 108 -8.83 10.34 -10.59
CA ARG A 108 -8.81 10.30 -12.06
C ARG A 108 -8.39 8.94 -12.61
N LEU A 109 -7.44 8.25 -11.96
CA LEU A 109 -7.07 6.88 -12.35
C LEU A 109 -8.25 5.90 -12.25
N ALA A 110 -9.05 5.99 -11.19
CA ALA A 110 -10.24 5.16 -11.03
C ALA A 110 -11.31 5.45 -12.11
N CYS A 111 -11.45 6.72 -12.54
CA CYS A 111 -12.31 7.08 -13.68
C CYS A 111 -11.89 6.39 -14.98
N VAL A 112 -10.58 6.36 -15.28
CA VAL A 112 -10.05 5.73 -16.50
C VAL A 112 -10.36 4.23 -16.52
N SER A 113 -10.27 3.57 -15.37
CA SER A 113 -10.62 2.16 -15.21
C SER A 113 -12.13 1.88 -15.19
N SER A 114 -12.97 2.93 -15.24
CA SER A 114 -14.43 2.83 -15.04
C SER A 114 -14.83 2.16 -13.73
N ASP A 115 -13.98 2.27 -12.70
CA ASP A 115 -14.19 1.66 -11.40
C ASP A 115 -14.89 2.64 -10.44
N TYR A 116 -16.21 2.71 -10.58
CA TYR A 116 -17.04 3.60 -9.77
C TYR A 116 -17.12 3.15 -8.30
N GLU A 117 -16.92 1.87 -8.00
CA GLU A 117 -16.90 1.38 -6.62
C GLU A 117 -15.68 1.94 -5.87
N ILE A 118 -14.51 1.91 -6.51
CA ILE A 118 -13.29 2.52 -5.96
C ILE A 118 -13.48 4.03 -5.74
N LEU A 119 -14.08 4.75 -6.68
CA LEU A 119 -14.36 6.18 -6.53
C LEU A 119 -15.27 6.48 -5.34
N GLU A 120 -16.34 5.71 -5.16
CA GLU A 120 -17.22 5.87 -3.99
C GLU A 120 -16.47 5.64 -2.68
N ILE A 121 -15.58 4.65 -2.65
CA ILE A 121 -14.74 4.37 -1.47
C ILE A 121 -13.78 5.53 -1.20
N ILE A 122 -13.15 6.09 -2.25
CA ILE A 122 -12.28 7.26 -2.15
C ILE A 122 -13.08 8.46 -1.59
N PHE A 123 -14.24 8.80 -2.16
CA PHE A 123 -15.05 9.93 -1.69
C PHE A 123 -15.48 9.77 -0.25
N LYS A 124 -15.98 8.58 0.11
CA LYS A 124 -16.37 8.28 1.48
C LYS A 124 -15.20 8.37 2.46
N ALA A 125 -14.02 7.88 2.06
CA ALA A 125 -12.81 7.96 2.90
C ALA A 125 -12.31 9.41 3.07
N ARG A 126 -12.48 10.26 2.05
CA ARG A 126 -12.16 11.69 2.10
C ARG A 126 -13.20 12.49 2.91
N GLY A 127 -14.41 11.95 3.09
CA GLY A 127 -15.53 12.62 3.76
C GLY A 127 -16.44 13.39 2.80
N GLU A 128 -16.27 13.19 1.50
CA GLU A 128 -17.09 13.81 0.45
C GLU A 128 -18.46 13.14 0.39
N ARG A 129 -19.53 13.92 0.58
CA ARG A 129 -20.91 13.41 0.60
C ARG A 129 -21.74 13.78 -0.63
N ASN A 130 -21.28 14.78 -1.39
CA ASN A 130 -22.02 15.35 -2.52
C ASN A 130 -21.40 15.02 -3.88
N LEU A 131 -20.20 14.44 -3.90
CA LEU A 131 -19.54 13.99 -5.12
C LEU A 131 -20.04 12.59 -5.48
N THR A 132 -20.48 12.43 -6.73
CA THR A 132 -20.76 11.12 -7.32
C THR A 132 -19.69 10.77 -8.35
N PRO A 133 -19.40 9.47 -8.59
CA PRO A 133 -18.41 9.05 -9.59
C PRO A 133 -18.68 9.64 -10.97
N THR A 134 -19.94 9.68 -11.39
CA THR A 134 -20.36 10.28 -12.67
C THR A 134 -20.02 11.75 -12.76
N ILE A 135 -20.40 12.55 -11.76
CA ILE A 135 -20.11 13.99 -11.74
C ILE A 135 -18.61 14.22 -11.77
N PHE A 136 -17.84 13.46 -10.98
CA PHE A 136 -16.38 13.64 -10.91
C PHE A 136 -15.69 13.29 -12.23
N CYS A 137 -16.05 12.17 -12.86
CA CYS A 137 -15.41 11.73 -14.10
C CYS A 137 -15.82 12.56 -15.33
N ASP A 138 -16.99 13.22 -15.28
CA ASP A 138 -17.47 14.12 -16.34
C ASP A 138 -16.84 15.52 -16.28
N LEU A 139 -16.21 15.90 -15.15
CA LEU A 139 -15.39 17.10 -15.03
C LEU A 139 -14.08 16.93 -15.82
N LYS A 140 -14.18 16.93 -17.15
CA LYS A 140 -13.03 17.03 -18.05
C LYS A 140 -12.49 18.46 -18.00
N GLU A 141 -11.30 18.62 -17.43
CA GLU A 141 -10.40 19.74 -17.74
C GLU A 141 -9.48 19.35 -18.90
#